data_AF-A0A9E2P121-F1
#
_entry.id   AF-A0A9E2P121-F1
#
_cell.length_a   1.000
_cell.length_b   1.000
_cell.length_c   1.000
_cell.angle_alpha   90.00
_cell.angle_beta   90.00
_cell.angle_gamma   90.00
#
_symmetry.space_group_name_H-M   'P 1'
#
loop_
_entity.id
_entity.type
_entity.pdbx_description
1 polymer ?
#
loop_
_entity_poly.entity_id
_entity_poly.type
_entity_poly.pdbx_seq_one_letter_code
_entity_poly.pdbx_strand_id
1 'polypeptide(L)'
;MNYGYAGTRELNEALGSRFVVITMPDISKENILRLLEEQFPGMGKNYRKEFAELFTALQKKCSNAEISGRLLDLRGLLDALRLMERGISPLVALDMGITNKSFEEFERQLVRDVFRSRISEKLTAAEIFR
;
A
#
# COMPACT_ATOMS: atom_id res chain seq x y z
N MET A 1 8.13 17.53 1.48
CA MET A 1 8.51 17.07 2.84
C MET A 1 7.55 15.99 3.29
N ASN A 2 7.98 15.09 4.19
CA ASN A 2 7.10 14.10 4.82
C ASN A 2 6.42 14.74 6.05
N TYR A 3 5.40 15.55 5.81
CA TYR A 3 4.64 16.21 6.87
C TYR A 3 4.06 15.17 7.85
N GLY A 4 4.11 15.47 9.15
CA GLY A 4 3.58 14.58 10.19
C GLY A 4 4.46 13.38 10.56
N TYR A 5 5.63 13.21 9.94
CA TYR A 5 6.58 12.18 10.36
C TYR A 5 7.38 12.65 11.58
N ALA A 6 7.45 11.82 12.64
CA ALA A 6 8.12 12.16 13.88
C ALA A 6 9.57 12.65 13.63
N GLY A 7 9.93 13.78 14.22
CA GLY A 7 11.23 14.42 14.03
C GLY A 7 11.36 15.30 12.79
N THR A 8 10.36 15.32 11.89
CA THR A 8 10.31 16.27 10.77
C THR A 8 9.85 17.63 11.28
N ARG A 9 10.72 18.62 11.20
CA ARG A 9 10.37 20.02 11.46
C ARG A 9 9.94 20.68 10.15
N GLU A 10 9.11 21.70 10.26
CA GLU A 10 8.82 22.54 9.10
C GLU A 10 10.10 23.14 8.54
N LEU A 11 10.16 23.20 7.21
CA LEU A 11 11.27 23.81 6.50
C LEU A 11 11.24 25.30 6.79
N ASN A 12 12.36 25.88 7.19
CA ASN A 12 12.43 27.33 7.31
C ASN A 12 12.32 27.98 5.93
N GLU A 13 11.68 29.14 5.88
CA GLU A 13 11.41 29.88 4.63
C GLU A 13 12.69 30.22 3.86
N ALA A 14 13.76 30.58 4.59
CA ALA A 14 15.05 30.90 3.98
C ALA A 14 15.66 29.72 3.22
N LEU A 15 15.51 28.48 3.73
CA LEU A 15 15.95 27.29 3.01
C LEU A 15 14.96 26.96 1.89
N GLY A 16 13.65 27.06 2.15
CA GLY A 16 12.61 26.83 1.14
C GLY A 16 12.79 27.67 -0.11
N SER A 17 13.21 28.93 0.03
CA SER A 17 13.47 29.86 -1.08
C SER A 17 14.58 29.41 -2.04
N ARG A 18 15.45 28.47 -1.62
CA ARG A 18 16.58 27.96 -2.42
C ARG A 18 16.23 26.72 -3.25
N PHE A 19 15.01 26.21 -3.11
CA PHE A 19 14.55 25.01 -3.79
C PHE A 19 13.29 25.30 -4.61
N VAL A 20 13.18 24.63 -5.75
CA VAL A 20 11.91 24.52 -6.48
C VAL A 20 11.12 23.38 -5.85
N VAL A 21 9.89 23.67 -5.42
CA VAL A 21 9.05 22.70 -4.71
C VAL A 21 8.07 22.06 -5.70
N ILE A 22 8.10 20.74 -5.78
CA ILE A 22 7.09 19.94 -6.47
C ILE A 22 6.18 19.32 -5.42
N THR A 23 4.89 19.62 -5.49
CA THR A 23 3.86 18.97 -4.67
C THR A 23 3.59 17.59 -5.24
N MET A 24 3.85 16.54 -4.46
CA MET A 24 3.52 15.17 -4.84
C MET A 24 2.07 14.86 -4.44
N PRO A 25 1.15 14.66 -5.39
CA PRO A 25 -0.21 14.27 -5.07
C PRO A 25 -0.28 12.78 -4.69
N ASP A 26 -1.38 12.39 -4.06
CA ASP A 26 -1.70 10.98 -3.87
C ASP A 26 -1.86 10.25 -5.22
N ILE A 27 -1.40 9.01 -5.28
CA ILE A 27 -1.54 8.18 -6.48
C ILE A 27 -3.02 7.81 -6.69
N SER A 28 -3.51 8.00 -7.91
CA SER A 28 -4.88 7.62 -8.29
C SER A 28 -4.99 6.11 -8.51
N LYS A 29 -6.21 5.56 -8.43
CA LYS A 29 -6.48 4.13 -8.71
C LYS A 29 -6.00 3.73 -10.10
N GLU A 30 -6.18 4.58 -11.10
CA GLU A 30 -5.76 4.35 -12.49
C GLU A 30 -4.24 4.27 -12.60
N ASN A 31 -3.53 5.14 -11.87
CA ASN A 31 -2.07 5.12 -11.85
C ASN A 31 -1.53 3.91 -11.06
N ILE A 32 -2.21 3.46 -9.99
CA ILE A 32 -1.87 2.19 -9.33
C ILE A 32 -2.05 1.03 -10.30
N LEU A 33 -3.17 0.98 -11.03
CA LEU A 33 -3.42 -0.07 -12.03
C LEU A 33 -2.32 -0.13 -13.09
N ARG A 34 -1.94 1.02 -13.65
CA ARG A 34 -0.84 1.13 -14.62
C ARG A 34 0.48 0.66 -14.02
N LEU A 35 0.79 1.09 -12.80
CA LEU A 35 1.99 0.67 -12.08
C LEU A 35 2.03 -0.86 -11.88
N LEU A 36 0.91 -1.47 -11.48
CA LEU A 36 0.83 -2.92 -11.29
C LEU A 36 0.91 -3.70 -12.61
N GLU A 37 0.39 -3.14 -13.71
CA GLU A 37 0.52 -3.72 -15.05
C GLU A 37 1.97 -3.72 -15.54
N GLU A 38 2.68 -2.62 -15.32
CA GLU A 38 4.10 -2.49 -15.70
C GLU A 38 5.04 -3.33 -14.81
N GLN A 39 4.82 -3.34 -13.50
CA GLN A 39 5.70 -4.03 -12.54
C GLN A 39 5.47 -5.53 -12.47
N PHE A 40 4.25 -6.01 -12.73
CA PHE A 40 3.87 -7.40 -12.57
C PHE A 40 3.16 -7.95 -13.81
N PRO A 41 3.85 -8.13 -14.95
CA PRO A 41 3.26 -8.58 -16.21
C PRO A 41 2.61 -9.97 -16.12
N GLY A 42 3.11 -10.85 -15.25
CA GLY A 42 2.54 -12.19 -14.99
C GLY A 42 1.27 -12.20 -14.13
N MET A 43 0.88 -11.06 -13.54
CA MET A 43 -0.33 -10.99 -12.70
C MET A 43 -1.61 -11.01 -13.55
N GLY A 44 -2.62 -11.77 -13.12
CA GLY A 44 -3.94 -11.73 -13.76
C GLY A 44 -4.59 -10.33 -13.70
N LYS A 45 -5.23 -9.89 -14.79
CA LYS A 45 -5.87 -8.55 -14.89
C LYS A 45 -6.91 -8.30 -13.79
N ASN A 46 -7.66 -9.32 -13.38
CA ASN A 46 -8.64 -9.20 -12.29
C ASN A 46 -7.95 -8.93 -10.95
N TYR A 47 -6.86 -9.65 -10.65
CA TYR A 47 -6.10 -9.45 -9.42
C TYR A 47 -5.43 -8.07 -9.36
N ARG A 48 -4.94 -7.55 -10.50
CA ARG A 48 -4.45 -6.16 -10.55
C ARG A 48 -5.52 -5.16 -10.09
N LYS A 49 -6.76 -5.35 -10.54
CA LYS A 49 -7.91 -4.52 -10.10
C LYS A 49 -8.19 -4.68 -8.62
N GLU A 50 -8.22 -5.91 -8.12
CA GLU A 50 -8.44 -6.17 -6.69
C GLU A 50 -7.37 -5.52 -5.81
N PHE A 51 -6.09 -5.62 -6.16
CA PHE A 51 -5.01 -5.00 -5.39
C PHE A 51 -5.02 -3.48 -5.48
N ALA A 52 -5.38 -2.90 -6.63
CA ALA A 52 -5.58 -1.46 -6.74
C ALA A 52 -6.74 -0.99 -5.85
N GLU A 53 -7.85 -1.72 -5.82
CA GLU A 53 -8.99 -1.40 -4.95
C GLU A 53 -8.69 -1.59 -3.47
N LEU A 54 -7.91 -2.61 -3.12
CA LEU A 54 -7.44 -2.83 -1.76
C LEU A 54 -6.62 -1.63 -1.30
N PHE A 55 -5.68 -1.14 -2.12
CA PHE A 55 -4.89 0.04 -1.75
C PHE A 55 -5.76 1.30 -1.63
N THR A 56 -6.71 1.52 -2.54
CA THR A 56 -7.67 2.64 -2.44
C THR A 56 -8.55 2.53 -1.19
N ALA A 57 -8.92 1.32 -0.76
CA ALA A 57 -9.64 1.12 0.50
C ALA A 57 -8.79 1.53 1.72
N LEU A 58 -7.49 1.23 1.71
CA LEU A 58 -6.56 1.72 2.73
C LEU A 58 -6.42 3.25 2.68
N GLN A 59 -6.33 3.86 1.49
CA GLN A 59 -6.30 5.33 1.34
C GLN A 59 -7.53 5.97 2.00
N LYS A 60 -8.72 5.42 1.75
CA LYS A 60 -9.97 5.93 2.32
C LYS A 60 -10.02 5.79 3.86
N LYS A 61 -9.55 4.66 4.39
CA LYS A 61 -9.48 4.46 5.85
C LYS A 61 -8.47 5.41 6.49
N CYS A 62 -7.34 5.66 5.83
CA CYS A 62 -6.36 6.63 6.29
C CYS A 62 -6.92 8.06 6.25
N SER A 63 -7.64 8.45 5.19
CA SER A 63 -8.25 9.79 5.10
C SER A 63 -9.35 10.02 6.14
N ASN A 64 -10.01 8.94 6.58
CA ASN A 64 -11.00 8.97 7.66
C ASN A 64 -10.38 8.93 9.06
N ALA A 65 -9.04 8.90 9.18
CA ALA A 65 -8.31 8.69 10.43
C ALA A 65 -8.66 7.38 11.16
N GLU A 66 -9.13 6.35 10.43
CA GLU A 66 -9.37 5.00 10.97
C GLU A 66 -8.05 4.21 11.11
N ILE A 67 -7.06 4.53 10.28
CA ILE A 67 -5.70 3.99 10.34
C ILE A 67 -4.68 5.11 10.09
N SER A 68 -3.48 4.92 10.61
CA SER A 68 -2.35 5.82 10.41
C SER A 68 -1.79 5.73 8.99
N GLY A 69 -1.20 6.84 8.53
CA GLY A 69 -0.51 6.90 7.24
C GLY A 69 0.68 5.94 7.13
N ARG A 70 1.14 5.34 8.23
CA ARG A 70 2.18 4.30 8.21
C ARG A 70 1.72 3.04 7.47
N LEU A 71 0.45 2.69 7.58
CA LEU A 71 -0.13 1.51 6.94
C LEU A 71 -0.53 1.76 5.48
N LEU A 72 -0.52 3.03 5.04
CA LEU A 72 -0.67 3.40 3.65
C LEU A 72 0.68 3.32 2.92
N ASP A 73 1.20 2.10 2.75
CA ASP A 73 2.54 1.86 2.19
C ASP A 73 2.46 1.18 0.80
N LEU A 74 2.53 1.99 -0.26
CA LEU A 74 2.53 1.49 -1.64
C LEU A 74 3.71 0.56 -1.91
N ARG A 75 4.89 0.89 -1.38
CA ARG A 75 6.09 0.04 -1.53
C ARG A 75 5.91 -1.27 -0.78
N GLY A 76 5.33 -1.22 0.43
CA GLY A 76 4.94 -2.41 1.19
C GLY A 76 4.00 -3.33 0.41
N LEU A 77 3.02 -2.77 -0.32
CA LEU A 77 2.17 -3.54 -1.22
C LEU A 77 2.98 -4.15 -2.38
N LEU A 78 3.83 -3.39 -3.06
CA LEU A 78 4.65 -3.92 -4.16
C LEU A 78 5.59 -5.03 -3.68
N ASP A 79 6.17 -4.91 -2.49
CA ASP A 79 7.03 -5.94 -1.91
C ASP A 79 6.22 -7.19 -1.54
N ALA A 80 5.00 -7.04 -1.00
CA ALA A 80 4.09 -8.16 -0.78
C ALA A 80 3.76 -8.89 -2.10
N LEU A 81 3.50 -8.15 -3.17
CA LEU A 81 3.23 -8.74 -4.49
C LEU A 81 4.44 -9.48 -5.06
N ARG A 82 5.67 -8.97 -4.88
CA ARG A 82 6.91 -9.69 -5.24
C ARG A 82 7.11 -10.97 -4.42
N LEU A 83 6.71 -10.98 -3.15
CA LEU A 83 6.73 -12.18 -2.32
C LEU A 83 5.71 -13.21 -2.83
N MET A 84 4.52 -12.76 -3.23
CA MET A 84 3.51 -13.64 -3.85
C MET A 84 3.99 -14.22 -5.18
N GLU A 85 4.64 -13.43 -6.04
CA GLU A 85 5.25 -13.94 -7.28
C GLU A 85 6.29 -15.05 -7.02
N ARG A 86 6.91 -15.03 -5.83
CA ARG A 86 7.86 -16.07 -5.35
C ARG A 86 7.19 -17.21 -4.58
N GLY A 87 5.87 -17.29 -4.57
CA GLY A 87 5.11 -18.40 -3.99
C GLY A 87 4.66 -18.20 -2.54
N ILE A 88 4.90 -17.05 -1.91
CA ILE A 88 4.38 -16.77 -0.56
C ILE A 88 2.88 -16.54 -0.62
N SER A 89 2.14 -17.06 0.36
CA SER A 89 0.68 -16.92 0.38
C SER A 89 0.25 -15.45 0.50
N PRO A 90 -0.86 -15.04 -0.14
CA PRO A 90 -1.23 -13.62 -0.26
C PRO A 90 -1.43 -12.91 1.08
N LEU A 91 -2.17 -13.51 2.01
CA LEU A 91 -2.42 -12.90 3.32
C LEU A 91 -1.14 -12.79 4.16
N VAL A 92 -0.24 -13.77 4.08
CA VAL A 92 1.06 -13.72 4.78
C VAL A 92 1.94 -12.64 4.18
N ALA A 93 2.02 -12.55 2.85
CA ALA A 93 2.79 -11.53 2.17
C ALA A 93 2.28 -10.12 2.49
N LEU A 94 0.96 -9.92 2.55
CA LEU A 94 0.35 -8.65 2.95
C LEU A 94 0.59 -8.30 4.41
N ASP A 95 0.55 -9.29 5.31
CA ASP A 95 0.91 -9.07 6.71
C ASP A 95 2.38 -8.62 6.84
N MET A 96 3.30 -9.25 6.12
CA MET A 96 4.72 -8.86 6.10
C MET A 96 4.93 -7.46 5.47
N GLY A 97 4.23 -7.18 4.37
CA GLY A 97 4.40 -5.95 3.60
C GLY A 97 3.73 -4.73 4.23
N ILE A 98 2.64 -4.91 4.98
CA ILE A 98 1.79 -3.83 5.47
C ILE A 98 1.47 -3.99 6.95
N THR A 99 0.68 -5.00 7.33
CA THR A 99 0.08 -5.10 8.69
C THR A 99 1.13 -5.06 9.80
N ASN A 100 2.21 -5.84 9.67
CA ASN A 100 3.22 -5.99 10.71
C ASN A 100 4.06 -4.72 10.93
N LYS A 101 3.93 -3.71 10.07
CA LYS A 101 4.62 -2.41 10.21
C LYS A 101 3.95 -1.46 11.20
N SER A 102 2.66 -1.65 11.53
CA SER A 102 2.07 -0.97 12.68
C SER A 102 2.40 -1.72 13.97
N PHE A 103 2.52 -1.02 15.09
CA PHE A 103 2.65 -1.61 16.43
C PHE A 103 1.32 -1.62 17.18
N GLU A 104 0.27 -1.01 16.62
CA GLU A 104 -1.05 -0.90 17.23
C GLU A 104 -1.95 -2.06 16.79
N GLU A 105 -2.39 -2.87 17.74
CA GLU A 105 -3.16 -4.09 17.46
C GLU A 105 -4.52 -3.78 16.81
N PHE A 106 -5.17 -2.69 17.22
CA PHE A 106 -6.44 -2.24 16.63
C PHE A 106 -6.29 -1.92 15.14
N GLU A 107 -5.26 -1.16 14.75
CA GLU A 107 -5.00 -0.85 13.34
C GLU A 107 -4.69 -2.11 12.53
N ARG A 108 -3.88 -3.02 13.11
CA ARG A 108 -3.55 -4.31 12.47
C ARG A 108 -4.81 -5.12 12.17
N GLN A 109 -5.72 -5.19 13.13
CA GLN A 109 -6.98 -5.92 12.96
C GLN A 109 -7.83 -5.30 11.85
N LEU A 110 -7.98 -3.97 11.86
CA LEU A 110 -8.79 -3.26 10.89
C LEU A 110 -8.23 -3.40 9.45
N VAL A 111 -6.91 -3.39 9.29
CA VAL A 111 -6.26 -3.67 7.99
C VAL A 111 -6.43 -5.13 7.55
N ARG A 112 -6.31 -6.09 8.47
CA ARG A 112 -6.56 -7.51 8.16
C ARG A 112 -8.00 -7.77 7.71
N ASP A 113 -8.96 -7.08 8.30
CA ASP A 113 -10.36 -7.17 7.91
C ASP A 113 -10.56 -6.66 6.48
N VAL A 114 -9.87 -5.58 6.08
CA VAL A 114 -9.85 -5.12 4.68
C VAL A 114 -9.28 -6.19 3.76
N PHE A 115 -8.16 -6.82 4.14
CA PHE A 115 -7.53 -7.86 3.32
C PHE A 115 -8.46 -9.05 3.14
N ARG A 116 -9.02 -9.57 4.23
CA ARG A 116 -9.95 -10.71 4.22
C ARG A 116 -11.25 -10.41 3.49
N SER A 117 -11.70 -9.15 3.44
CA SER A 117 -12.89 -8.76 2.68
C SER A 117 -12.72 -8.86 1.16
N ARG A 118 -11.47 -8.88 0.67
CA ARG A 118 -11.15 -8.87 -0.77
C ARG A 118 -10.37 -10.09 -1.23
N ILE A 119 -9.59 -10.69 -0.34
CA ILE A 119 -8.69 -11.81 -0.65
C ILE A 119 -9.15 -13.03 0.13
N SER A 120 -9.55 -14.06 -0.62
CA SER A 120 -9.89 -15.37 -0.08
C SER A 120 -8.70 -16.00 0.64
N GLU A 121 -8.94 -16.63 1.79
CA GLU A 121 -7.91 -17.38 2.52
C GLU A 121 -7.37 -18.58 1.72
N LYS A 122 -8.13 -19.08 0.74
CA LYS A 122 -7.73 -20.18 -0.14
C LYS A 122 -6.92 -19.72 -1.35
N LEU A 123 -6.84 -18.41 -1.59
CA LEU A 123 -6.15 -17.87 -2.74
C LEU A 123 -4.65 -18.18 -2.64
N THR A 124 -4.11 -18.77 -3.69
CA THR A 124 -2.69 -19.11 -3.79
C THR A 124 -1.95 -18.13 -4.70
N ALA A 125 -0.63 -18.05 -4.51
CA ALA A 125 0.26 -17.27 -5.38
C ALA A 125 0.12 -17.64 -6.86
N ALA A 126 0.01 -18.94 -7.17
CA ALA A 126 -0.10 -19.46 -8.53
C ALA A 126 -1.42 -19.09 -9.24
N GLU A 127 -2.47 -18.75 -8.49
CA GLU A 127 -3.70 -18.22 -9.08
C GLU A 127 -3.55 -16.75 -9.48
N ILE A 128 -2.75 -15.99 -8.73
CA ILE A 128 -2.51 -14.56 -8.94
C ILE A 128 -1.51 -14.34 -10.08
N PHE A 129 -0.39 -15.08 -10.06
CA PHE A 129 0.73 -14.97 -10.98
C PHE A 129 0.82 -16.25 -11.82
N ARG A 130 0.69 -16.09 -13.15
CA ARG A 130 0.82 -17.17 -14.14
C ARG A 130 2.09 -17.04 -14.94
#